data_AF-A0A7V8XVG0-F1
#
_entry.id   AF-A0A7V8XVG0-F1
#
_cell.length_a   1.000
_cell.length_b   1.000
_cell.length_c   1.000
_cell.angle_alpha   90.00
_cell.angle_beta   90.00
_cell.angle_gamma   90.00
#
_symmetry.space_group_name_H-M   'P 1'
#
loop_
_entity.id
_entity.type
_entity.pdbx_description
1 polymer ?
#
loop_
_entity_poly.entity_id
_entity_poly.type
_entity_poly.pdbx_seq_one_letter_code
_entity_poly.pdbx_strand_id
1 'polypeptide(L)'
;TWVHALRLSLTPVLGVMGIVIGTVLSGSFAVEIVMSWPGLGDLMYQALVARDTYLAAGCAAAGAVFLAVGLVTADVALMAVDPRTLDTA
;
A
#
# COMPACT_ATOMS: atom_id res chain seq x y z
N THR A 1 1.56 33.37 0.14
CA THR A 1 0.19 32.81 0.19
C THR A 1 0.07 31.45 -0.51
N TRP A 2 0.69 31.22 -1.67
CA TRP A 2 0.65 29.92 -2.39
C TRP A 2 1.47 28.79 -1.74
N VAL A 3 2.66 29.10 -1.22
CA VAL A 3 3.54 28.09 -0.57
C VAL A 3 2.93 27.52 0.71
N HIS A 4 2.11 28.31 1.43
CA HIS A 4 1.39 27.85 2.63
C HIS A 4 0.18 26.98 2.29
N ALA A 5 -0.56 27.31 1.23
CA ALA A 5 -1.69 26.51 0.77
C ALA A 5 -1.25 25.13 0.25
N LEU A 6 -0.12 25.07 -0.47
CA LEU A 6 0.44 23.82 -0.98
C LEU A 6 0.89 22.86 0.14
N ARG A 7 1.46 23.41 1.23
CA ARG A 7 1.86 22.64 2.43
C ARG A 7 0.66 22.09 3.20
N LEU A 8 -0.42 22.88 3.36
CA LEU A 8 -1.63 22.42 4.04
C LEU A 8 -2.40 21.34 3.24
N SER A 9 -2.28 21.34 1.91
CA SER A 9 -2.89 20.31 1.05
C SER A 9 -2.13 18.99 1.02
N LEU A 10 -0.86 18.94 1.44
CA LEU A 10 -0.06 17.71 1.41
C LEU A 10 -0.51 16.69 2.46
N THR A 11 -0.96 17.13 3.63
CA THR A 11 -1.47 16.25 4.70
C THR A 11 -2.65 15.36 4.23
N PRO A 12 -3.75 15.89 3.65
CA PRO A 12 -4.83 15.05 3.15
C PRO A 12 -4.44 14.22 1.92
N VAL A 13 -3.55 14.73 1.05
CA VAL A 13 -3.07 13.97 -0.12
C VAL A 13 -2.34 12.71 0.30
N LEU A 14 -1.48 12.81 1.32
CA LEU A 14 -0.71 11.67 1.81
C LEU A 14 -1.56 10.69 2.63
N GLY A 15 -2.59 11.16 3.34
CA GLY A 15 -3.61 10.29 3.92
C GLY A 15 -4.38 9.46 2.88
N VAL A 16 -4.63 10.02 1.69
CA VAL A 16 -5.29 9.31 0.59
C VAL A 16 -4.33 8.38 -0.16
N MET A 17 -3.01 8.66 -0.17
CA MET A 17 -2.03 7.80 -0.83
C MET A 17 -2.03 6.36 -0.31
N GLY A 18 -2.24 6.14 0.99
CA GLY A 18 -2.36 4.78 1.55
C GLY A 18 -3.52 3.99 0.92
N ILE A 19 -4.66 4.65 0.70
CA ILE A 19 -5.82 4.05 0.03
C ILE A 19 -5.48 3.75 -1.44
N VAL A 20 -4.82 4.68 -2.13
CA VAL A 20 -4.41 4.49 -3.54
C VAL A 20 -3.47 3.29 -3.68
N ILE A 21 -2.45 3.18 -2.82
CA ILE A 21 -1.52 2.02 -2.81
C ILE A 21 -2.28 0.71 -2.61
N GLY A 22 -3.25 0.69 -1.68
CA GLY A 22 -4.15 -0.45 -1.49
C GLY A 22 -4.93 -0.84 -2.74
N THR A 23 -5.50 0.15 -3.43
CA THR A 23 -6.26 -0.10 -4.67
C THR A 23 -5.38 -0.58 -5.81
N VAL A 24 -4.16 -0.06 -5.94
CA VAL A 24 -3.19 -0.51 -6.96
C VAL A 24 -2.73 -1.93 -6.69
N LEU A 25 -2.45 -2.29 -5.43
CA LEU A 25 -2.11 -3.66 -5.06
C LEU A 25 -3.24 -4.64 -5.40
N SER A 26 -4.48 -4.28 -5.04
CA SER A 26 -5.67 -5.09 -5.37
C SER A 26 -5.84 -5.25 -6.88
N GLY A 27 -5.62 -4.18 -7.66
CA GLY A 27 -5.59 -4.24 -9.12
C GLY A 27 -4.49 -5.14 -9.68
N SER A 28 -3.29 -5.12 -9.07
CA SER A 28 -2.17 -5.99 -9.47
C SER A 28 -2.52 -7.47 -9.34
N PHE A 29 -3.18 -7.87 -8.23
CA PHE A 29 -3.62 -9.25 -8.04
C PHE A 29 -4.60 -9.69 -9.14
N ALA A 30 -5.53 -8.82 -9.53
CA ALA A 30 -6.46 -9.12 -10.62
C ALA A 30 -5.73 -9.27 -11.97
N VAL A 31 -4.74 -8.44 -12.24
CA VAL A 31 -3.93 -8.51 -13.48
C VAL A 31 -3.10 -9.78 -13.51
N GLU A 32 -2.49 -10.21 -12.40
CA GLU A 32 -1.72 -11.46 -12.30
C GLU A 32 -2.57 -12.69 -12.66
N ILE A 33 -3.80 -12.76 -12.13
CA ILE A 33 -4.73 -13.86 -12.40
C ILE A 33 -5.16 -13.87 -13.86
N VAL A 34 -5.51 -12.70 -14.43
CA VAL A 34 -5.99 -12.61 -15.83
C VAL A 34 -4.88 -12.89 -16.83
N MET A 35 -3.66 -12.40 -16.58
CA MET A 35 -2.51 -12.58 -17.48
C MET A 35 -1.75 -13.88 -17.24
N SER A 36 -2.19 -14.74 -16.32
CA SER A 36 -1.50 -15.99 -15.97
C SER A 36 -0.03 -15.77 -15.58
N TRP A 37 0.28 -14.62 -14.96
CA TRP A 37 1.64 -14.27 -14.58
C TRP A 37 1.94 -14.84 -13.19
N PRO A 38 2.98 -15.68 -13.02
CA PRO A 38 3.22 -16.37 -11.75
C PRO A 38 3.63 -15.37 -10.67
N GLY A 39 2.69 -15.04 -9.80
CA GLY A 39 2.80 -14.00 -8.78
C GLY A 39 2.08 -14.37 -7.47
N LEU A 40 2.03 -13.40 -6.55
CA LEU A 40 1.40 -13.57 -5.23
C LEU A 40 -0.12 -13.78 -5.35
N GLY A 41 -0.76 -13.14 -6.33
CA GLY A 41 -2.19 -13.30 -6.61
C GLY A 41 -2.55 -14.70 -7.09
N ASP A 42 -1.73 -15.29 -7.96
CA ASP A 42 -1.92 -16.67 -8.44
C ASP A 42 -1.68 -17.70 -7.32
N LEU A 43 -0.63 -17.51 -6.52
CA LEU A 43 -0.37 -18.33 -5.32
C LEU A 43 -1.53 -18.28 -4.31
N MET A 44 -2.08 -17.09 -4.06
CA MET A 44 -3.24 -16.94 -3.19
C MET A 44 -4.48 -17.63 -3.76
N TYR A 45 -4.69 -17.53 -5.08
CA TYR A 45 -5.80 -18.21 -5.76
C TYR A 45 -5.68 -19.74 -5.66
N GLN A 46 -4.49 -20.28 -5.94
CA GLN A 46 -4.23 -21.72 -5.82
C GLN A 46 -4.39 -22.21 -4.37
N ALA A 47 -3.92 -21.44 -3.38
CA ALA A 47 -4.11 -21.75 -1.95
C ALA A 47 -5.61 -21.83 -1.59
N LEU A 48 -6.41 -20.92 -2.13
CA LEU A 48 -7.84 -20.86 -1.87
C LEU A 48 -8.57 -22.06 -2.49
N VAL A 49 -8.19 -22.45 -3.72
CA VAL A 49 -8.72 -23.64 -4.40
C VAL A 49 -8.30 -24.93 -3.68
N ALA A 50 -7.05 -25.00 -3.21
CA ALA A 50 -6.52 -26.12 -2.45
C ALA A 50 -7.03 -26.18 -0.99
N ARG A 51 -7.81 -25.18 -0.54
CA ARG A 51 -8.27 -25.02 0.86
C ARG A 51 -7.13 -24.99 1.88
N ASP A 52 -5.93 -24.61 1.45
CA ASP A 52 -4.78 -24.47 2.33
C ASP A 52 -4.83 -23.10 3.01
N THR A 53 -5.35 -23.09 4.23
CA THR A 53 -5.50 -21.88 5.05
C THR A 53 -4.16 -21.30 5.49
N TYR A 54 -3.11 -22.11 5.61
CA TYR A 54 -1.78 -21.64 5.98
C TYR A 54 -1.12 -20.90 4.82
N LEU A 55 -1.21 -21.45 3.61
CA LEU A 55 -0.67 -20.81 2.41
C LEU A 55 -1.44 -19.52 2.07
N ALA A 56 -2.77 -19.53 2.19
CA ALA A 56 -3.58 -18.34 1.98
C ALA A 56 -3.26 -17.23 3.00
N ALA A 57 -3.10 -17.60 4.28
CA ALA A 57 -2.70 -16.66 5.32
C ALA A 57 -1.28 -16.10 5.07
N GLY A 58 -0.35 -16.93 4.58
CA GLY A 58 1.00 -16.50 4.19
C GLY A 58 0.98 -15.48 3.05
N CYS A 59 0.17 -15.71 2.02
CA CYS A 59 0.02 -14.76 0.90
C CYS A 59 -0.62 -13.45 1.36
N ALA A 60 -1.66 -13.53 2.20
CA ALA A 60 -2.28 -12.35 2.78
C ALA A 60 -1.32 -11.55 3.67
N ALA A 61 -0.50 -12.23 4.48
CA ALA A 61 0.53 -11.60 5.30
C ALA A 61 1.61 -10.92 4.44
N ALA A 62 2.05 -11.55 3.35
CA ALA A 62 2.99 -10.95 2.40
C ALA A 62 2.41 -9.68 1.76
N GLY A 63 1.13 -9.71 1.35
CA GLY A 63 0.42 -8.53 0.84
C GLY A 63 0.30 -7.43 1.90
N ALA A 64 0.00 -7.79 3.16
CA ALA A 64 -0.06 -6.84 4.27
C ALA A 64 1.30 -6.19 4.55
N VAL A 65 2.40 -6.94 4.49
CA VAL A 65 3.76 -6.40 4.62
C VAL A 65 4.08 -5.44 3.48
N PHE A 66 3.71 -5.77 2.25
CA PHE A 66 3.90 -4.88 1.10
C PHE A 66 3.14 -3.56 1.26
N LEU A 67 1.87 -3.63 1.71
CA LEU A 67 1.10 -2.44 2.04
C LEU A 67 1.74 -1.64 3.17
N ALA A 68 2.18 -2.30 4.24
CA ALA A 68 2.83 -1.64 5.36
C ALA A 68 4.09 -0.89 4.91
N VAL A 69 4.91 -1.48 4.04
CA VAL A 69 6.08 -0.81 3.45
C VAL A 69 5.66 0.41 2.60
N GLY A 70 4.59 0.28 1.80
CA GLY A 70 4.03 1.37 1.00
C GLY A 70 3.52 2.54 1.86
N LEU A 71 2.84 2.25 2.97
CA LEU A 71 2.38 3.26 3.91
C LEU A 71 3.56 3.92 4.64
N VAL A 72 4.50 3.14 5.16
CA VAL A 72 5.70 3.66 5.84
C VAL A 72 6.53 4.55 4.90
N THR A 73 6.68 4.17 3.63
CA THR A 73 7.36 5.03 2.64
C THR A 73 6.60 6.31 2.36
N ALA A 74 5.25 6.28 2.34
CA ALA A 74 4.44 7.49 2.24
C ALA A 74 4.60 8.40 3.48
N ASP A 75 4.66 7.84 4.68
CA ASP A 75 4.90 8.58 5.94
C ASP A 75 6.31 9.19 5.99
N VAL A 76 7.33 8.46 5.51
CA VAL A 76 8.69 8.99 5.40
C VAL A 76 8.76 10.12 4.37
N ALA A 77 8.07 9.98 3.23
CA ALA A 77 7.97 11.05 2.24
C ALA A 77 7.26 12.28 2.81
N LEU A 78 6.23 12.09 3.63
CA LEU A 78 5.56 13.12 4.43
C LEU A 78 6.57 13.89 5.30
N MET A 79 7.37 13.16 6.09
CA MET A 79 8.35 13.74 6.99
C MET A 79 9.46 14.50 6.24
N ALA A 80 9.85 14.03 5.06
CA ALA A 80 10.83 14.70 4.21
C ALA A 80 10.27 15.99 3.57
N VAL A 81 8.99 16.02 3.21
CA VAL A 81 8.36 17.17 2.55
C VAL A 81 7.94 18.27 3.54
N ASP A 82 7.56 17.93 4.78
CA ASP A 82 7.22 18.91 5.80
C ASP A 82 7.89 18.58 7.16
N PRO A 83 9.13 19.05 7.42
CA PRO A 83 9.87 18.79 8.66
C PRO A 83 9.29 19.52 9.90
N ARG A 84 8.05 20.00 9.84
CA ARG A 84 7.40 20.82 10.87
C ARG A 84 6.57 20.02 11.88
N THR A 85 6.31 18.74 11.65
CA THR A 85 5.62 17.87 12.61
C THR A 85 6.43 17.62 13.89
N LEU A 86 7.71 17.99 13.92
CA LEU A 86 8.60 17.89 15.08
C LEU A 86 8.58 19.13 16.00
N ASP A 87 7.98 20.26 15.62
CA ASP A 87 8.12 21.54 16.35
C ASP A 87 6.91 21.90 17.24
N THR A 88 5.96 20.98 17.42
CA THR A 88 4.79 21.17 18.31
C THR A 88 4.56 20.00 19.25
N ALA A 89 5.63 19.55 19.91
CA ALA A 89 5.58 18.72 21.12
C ALA A 89 6.10 19.52 22.31
#